data_AF-A0A946RBN1-F1
#
_entry.id   AF-A0A946RBN1-F1
#
_cell.length_a   1.000
_cell.length_b   1.000
_cell.length_c   1.000
_cell.angle_alpha   90.00
_cell.angle_beta   90.00
_cell.angle_gamma   90.00
#
_symmetry.space_group_name_H-M   'P 1'
#
loop_
_entity.id
_entity.type
_entity.pdbx_description
1 polymer ?
#
loop_
_entity_poly.entity_id
_entity_poly.type
_entity_poly.pdbx_seq_one_letter_code
_entity_poly.pdbx_strand_id
1 'polypeptide(L)'
;MNKITSQLEDSLYESGCDDAMVHSGNGSLYLTFDRLDTSLEKAVSTAIKDVEKNKKLEVAVVEPADFVTVAEIARRAGYSREYIRKLIKGERGNGDFPAPLAGSSSTTLIYSWVEVTSWLSVSNILKNNDALKMAKIIKQFNDQLNNRRVFLNSNSVKSKRVERI
;
A
#
# COMPACT_ATOMS: atom_id res chain seq x y z
N MET A 1 -4.11 -21.86 6.09
CA MET A 1 -4.72 -20.67 6.71
C MET A 1 -3.85 -20.31 7.90
N ASN A 2 -3.30 -19.09 7.98
CA ASN A 2 -2.50 -18.69 9.14
C ASN A 2 -3.44 -18.60 10.34
N LYS A 3 -3.34 -19.57 11.26
CA LYS A 3 -4.20 -19.65 12.44
C LYS A 3 -3.69 -18.63 13.45
N ILE A 4 -4.56 -17.71 13.87
CA ILE A 4 -4.28 -16.82 14.99
C ILE A 4 -4.36 -17.67 16.26
N THR A 5 -3.30 -17.65 17.05
CA THR A 5 -3.20 -18.34 18.34
C THR A 5 -3.04 -17.30 19.43
N SER A 6 -3.48 -17.59 20.65
CA SER A 6 -3.24 -16.70 21.80
C SER A 6 -1.75 -16.38 21.95
N GLN A 7 -0.88 -17.39 21.77
CA GLN A 7 0.59 -17.18 21.80
C GLN A 7 1.10 -16.18 20.76
N LEU A 8 0.48 -16.09 19.59
CA LEU A 8 0.84 -15.11 18.57
C LEU A 8 0.37 -13.71 18.97
N GLU A 9 -0.87 -13.61 19.47
CA GLU A 9 -1.45 -12.35 19.95
C GLU A 9 -0.67 -11.81 21.16
N ASP A 10 -0.39 -12.65 22.15
CA ASP A 10 0.42 -12.33 23.33
C ASP A 10 1.82 -11.84 22.89
N SER A 11 2.46 -12.54 21.95
CA SER A 11 3.77 -12.16 21.45
C SER A 11 3.77 -10.81 20.71
N LEU A 12 2.71 -10.51 19.95
CA LEU A 12 2.54 -9.23 19.27
C LEU A 12 2.27 -8.10 20.28
N TYR A 13 1.41 -8.36 21.26
CA TYR A 13 1.12 -7.44 22.36
C TYR A 13 2.39 -7.07 23.13
N GLU A 14 3.15 -8.07 23.60
CA GLU A 14 4.43 -7.87 24.31
C GLU A 14 5.49 -7.17 23.45
N SER A 15 5.39 -7.27 22.13
CA SER A 15 6.31 -6.60 21.20
C SER A 15 5.97 -5.12 20.99
N GLY A 16 4.88 -4.61 21.58
CA GLY A 16 4.42 -3.23 21.45
C GLY A 16 3.40 -3.05 20.32
N CYS A 17 2.64 -4.09 19.97
CA CYS A 17 1.48 -3.99 19.08
C CYS A 17 0.17 -4.08 19.89
N ASP A 18 0.14 -3.50 21.09
CA ASP A 18 -1.04 -3.43 21.98
C ASP A 18 -2.16 -2.54 21.42
N ASP A 19 -1.83 -1.72 20.41
CA ASP A 19 -2.72 -0.87 19.63
C ASP A 19 -3.15 -1.49 18.29
N ALA A 20 -2.91 -2.79 18.09
CA ALA A 20 -3.19 -3.49 16.84
C ALA A 20 -4.27 -4.57 16.98
N MET A 21 -5.20 -4.61 16.02
CA MET A 21 -6.10 -5.75 15.82
C MET A 21 -5.51 -6.73 14.81
N VAL A 22 -5.46 -8.02 15.17
CA VAL A 22 -4.93 -9.09 14.31
C VAL A 22 -6.08 -9.80 13.60
N HIS A 23 -5.95 -9.94 12.28
CA HIS A 23 -6.87 -10.69 11.44
C HIS A 23 -6.11 -11.62 10.51
N SER A 24 -6.73 -12.73 10.08
CA SER A 24 -6.15 -13.63 9.08
C SER A 24 -7.10 -13.77 7.89
N GLY A 25 -6.52 -13.76 6.69
CA GLY A 25 -7.28 -13.82 5.45
C GLY A 25 -6.35 -14.02 4.26
N ASN A 26 -6.83 -14.65 3.19
CA ASN A 26 -6.05 -14.83 1.96
C ASN A 26 -4.63 -15.42 2.18
N GLY A 27 -4.48 -16.29 3.19
CA GLY A 27 -3.18 -16.88 3.53
C GLY A 27 -2.19 -15.94 4.23
N SER A 28 -2.59 -14.72 4.58
CA SER A 28 -1.76 -13.70 5.25
C SER A 28 -2.35 -13.27 6.59
N LEU A 29 -1.51 -12.71 7.45
CA LEU A 29 -1.91 -11.99 8.66
C LEU A 29 -2.01 -10.50 8.32
N TYR A 30 -3.04 -9.83 8.83
CA TYR A 30 -3.24 -8.39 8.74
C TYR A 30 -3.28 -7.82 10.14
N LEU A 31 -2.58 -6.71 10.34
CA LEU A 31 -2.60 -5.97 11.58
C LEU A 31 -3.13 -4.57 11.27
N THR A 32 -4.22 -4.20 11.91
CA THR A 32 -4.82 -2.86 11.82
C THR A 32 -4.44 -2.08 13.06
N PHE A 33 -3.70 -0.99 12.90
CA PHE A 33 -3.18 -0.17 14.01
C PHE A 33 -4.02 1.09 14.23
N ASP A 34 -4.19 1.49 15.48
CA ASP A 34 -4.65 2.82 15.90
C ASP A 34 -3.52 3.61 16.59
N ARG A 35 -2.36 3.65 15.91
CA ARG A 35 -1.12 4.17 16.49
C ARG A 35 -1.02 5.69 16.44
N LEU A 36 -0.81 6.32 17.59
CA LEU A 36 -0.54 7.75 17.71
C LEU A 36 0.96 8.02 17.86
N ASP A 37 1.50 8.90 17.00
CA ASP A 37 2.88 9.35 17.07
C ASP A 37 3.04 10.78 16.49
N THR A 38 4.24 11.34 16.55
CA THR A 38 4.55 12.70 16.08
C THR A 38 4.45 12.87 14.57
N SER A 39 4.48 11.77 13.81
CA SER A 39 4.26 11.78 12.36
C SER A 39 3.82 10.40 11.86
N LEU A 40 3.22 10.35 10.67
CA LEU A 40 2.83 9.09 10.02
C LEU A 40 4.05 8.19 9.78
N GLU A 41 5.18 8.77 9.36
CA GLU A 41 6.42 8.02 9.16
C GLU A 41 6.88 7.33 10.44
N LYS A 42 6.80 8.04 11.56
CA LYS A 42 7.21 7.49 12.84
C LYS A 42 6.25 6.38 13.30
N ALA A 43 4.94 6.61 13.18
CA ALA A 43 3.93 5.60 13.48
C ALA A 43 4.10 4.32 12.64
N VAL A 44 4.26 4.44 11.32
CA VAL A 44 4.48 3.28 10.44
C VAL A 44 5.82 2.59 10.74
N SER A 45 6.89 3.35 10.94
CA SER A 45 8.21 2.77 11.20
C SER A 45 8.28 2.03 12.54
N THR A 46 7.61 2.52 13.58
CA THR A 46 7.53 1.84 14.88
C THR A 46 6.65 0.62 14.78
N ALA A 47 5.51 0.70 14.08
CA ALA A 47 4.62 -0.45 13.88
C ALA A 47 5.36 -1.60 13.18
N ILE A 48 6.10 -1.30 12.11
CA ILE A 48 6.92 -2.30 11.42
C ILE A 48 7.95 -2.92 12.38
N LYS A 49 8.68 -2.09 13.14
CA LYS A 49 9.68 -2.58 14.10
C LYS A 49 9.07 -3.47 15.17
N ASP A 50 7.92 -3.08 15.72
CA ASP A 50 7.26 -3.82 16.79
C ASP A 50 6.73 -5.17 16.29
N VAL A 51 6.18 -5.23 15.07
CA VAL A 51 5.79 -6.51 14.44
C VAL A 51 7.01 -7.42 14.21
N GLU A 52 8.11 -6.86 13.68
CA GLU A 52 9.32 -7.62 13.34
C GLU A 52 10.17 -8.03 14.57
N LYS A 53 9.89 -7.52 15.78
CA LYS A 53 10.48 -8.07 17.02
C LYS A 53 10.14 -9.54 17.20
N ASN A 54 8.95 -9.95 16.77
CA ASN A 54 8.64 -11.36 16.61
C ASN A 54 9.37 -11.88 15.36
N LYS A 55 10.53 -12.52 15.56
CA LYS A 55 11.42 -13.03 14.49
C LYS A 55 10.77 -14.03 13.53
N LYS A 56 9.53 -14.45 13.76
CA LYS A 56 8.74 -15.33 12.87
C LYS A 56 7.84 -14.55 11.90
N LEU A 57 7.73 -13.24 12.06
CA LEU A 57 6.91 -12.36 11.24
C LEU A 57 7.81 -11.42 10.43
N GLU A 58 7.41 -11.18 9.18
CA GLU A 58 8.01 -10.18 8.29
C GLU A 58 6.87 -9.31 7.77
N VAL A 59 7.05 -7.98 7.82
CA VAL A 59 6.03 -7.08 7.28
C VAL A 59 6.12 -7.06 5.77
N ALA A 60 5.06 -7.55 5.13
CA ALA A 60 4.99 -7.72 3.69
C ALA A 60 4.75 -6.41 2.93
N VAL A 61 3.81 -5.63 3.44
CA VAL A 61 3.23 -4.46 2.80
C VAL A 61 2.54 -3.63 3.88
N VAL A 62 2.54 -2.32 3.70
CA VAL A 62 1.73 -1.36 4.44
C VAL A 62 0.59 -0.92 3.55
N GLU A 63 -0.65 -1.15 3.98
CA GLU A 63 -1.85 -0.69 3.32
C GLU A 63 -2.23 0.72 3.83
N PRO A 64 -2.90 1.56 3.02
CA PRO A 64 -3.31 1.32 1.64
C PRO A 64 -2.17 1.47 0.62
N ALA A 65 -1.87 0.44 -0.15
CA ALA A 65 -0.75 0.40 -1.09
C ALA A 65 -0.94 1.32 -2.32
N ASP A 66 0.13 1.51 -3.10
CA ASP A 66 0.16 2.43 -4.23
C ASP A 66 -0.61 1.92 -5.46
N PHE A 67 -0.69 0.61 -5.66
CA PHE A 67 -1.40 0.03 -6.80
C PHE A 67 -2.91 0.11 -6.61
N VAL A 68 -3.57 0.92 -7.44
CA VAL A 68 -5.01 1.19 -7.33
C VAL A 68 -5.76 0.94 -8.63
N THR A 69 -6.97 0.41 -8.51
CA THR A 69 -7.93 0.33 -9.63
C THR A 69 -8.79 1.59 -9.68
N VAL A 70 -9.56 1.77 -10.76
CA VAL A 70 -10.56 2.86 -10.85
C VAL A 70 -11.55 2.84 -9.68
N ALA A 71 -11.94 1.66 -9.20
CA ALA A 71 -12.84 1.52 -8.05
C ALA A 71 -12.18 2.03 -6.76
N GLU A 72 -10.89 1.77 -6.59
CA GLU A 72 -10.15 2.19 -5.42
C GLU A 72 -9.82 3.68 -5.44
N ILE A 73 -9.46 4.23 -6.61
CA ILE A 73 -9.31 5.68 -6.81
C ILE A 73 -10.60 6.40 -6.41
N ALA A 74 -11.74 5.93 -6.91
CA ALA A 74 -13.05 6.51 -6.60
C ALA A 74 -13.34 6.49 -5.09
N ARG A 75 -13.12 5.34 -4.44
CA ARG A 75 -13.32 5.17 -3.00
C ARG A 75 -12.42 6.09 -2.18
N ARG A 76 -11.11 6.11 -2.47
CA ARG A 76 -10.12 6.91 -1.73
C ARG A 76 -10.29 8.41 -1.94
N ALA A 77 -10.66 8.83 -3.16
CA ALA A 77 -10.85 10.25 -3.49
C ALA A 77 -12.25 10.78 -3.10
N GLY A 78 -13.18 9.92 -2.69
CA GLY A 78 -14.54 10.33 -2.32
C GLY A 78 -15.43 10.68 -3.52
N TYR A 79 -15.19 10.07 -4.68
CA TYR A 79 -15.94 10.31 -5.92
C TYR A 79 -16.59 9.03 -6.46
N SER A 80 -17.52 9.18 -7.41
CA SER A 80 -18.07 8.04 -8.12
C SER A 80 -17.07 7.45 -9.12
N ARG A 81 -17.17 6.15 -9.39
CA ARG A 81 -16.35 5.48 -10.42
C ARG A 81 -16.53 6.15 -11.79
N GLU A 82 -17.73 6.62 -12.08
CA GLU A 82 -18.03 7.27 -13.34
C GLU A 82 -17.39 8.66 -13.46
N TYR A 83 -17.32 9.41 -12.36
CA TYR A 83 -16.54 10.64 -12.33
C TYR A 83 -15.06 10.37 -12.66
N ILE A 84 -14.45 9.36 -12.03
CA ILE A 84 -13.06 8.98 -12.29
C ILE A 84 -12.86 8.55 -13.76
N ARG A 85 -13.78 7.78 -14.35
CA ARG A 85 -13.69 7.42 -15.77
C ARG A 85 -13.71 8.63 -16.70
N LYS A 86 -14.51 9.65 -16.37
CA LYS A 86 -14.54 10.89 -17.15
C LYS A 86 -13.22 11.67 -17.06
N LEU A 87 -12.56 11.66 -15.90
CA LEU A 87 -11.21 12.23 -15.74
C LEU A 87 -10.20 11.46 -16.60
N ILE A 88 -10.20 10.12 -16.53
CA ILE A 88 -9.31 9.25 -17.32
C ILE A 88 -9.47 9.49 -18.83
N LYS A 89 -10.70 9.70 -19.31
CA LYS A 89 -10.99 9.99 -20.72
C LYS A 89 -10.69 11.42 -21.15
N GLY A 90 -10.27 12.29 -20.23
CA GLY A 90 -10.09 13.73 -20.50
C GLY A 90 -11.39 14.50 -20.71
N GLU A 91 -12.55 13.91 -20.40
CA GLU A 91 -13.85 14.60 -20.47
C GLU A 91 -14.05 15.60 -19.32
N ARG A 92 -13.22 15.50 -18.28
CA ARG A 92 -13.18 16.39 -17.11
C ARG A 92 -11.74 16.61 -16.64
N GLY A 93 -11.53 17.68 -15.87
CA GLY A 93 -10.21 18.05 -15.36
C GLY A 93 -9.39 18.79 -16.40
N ASN A 94 -8.07 18.81 -16.21
CA ASN A 94 -7.09 19.46 -17.09
C ASN A 94 -6.57 18.56 -18.22
N GLY A 95 -7.13 17.34 -18.39
CA GLY A 95 -6.55 16.33 -19.26
C GLY A 95 -5.33 15.65 -18.63
N ASP A 96 -4.60 14.84 -19.41
CA ASP A 96 -3.34 14.20 -18.98
C ASP A 96 -3.44 13.40 -17.66
N PHE A 97 -4.57 12.71 -17.47
CA PHE A 97 -4.70 11.78 -16.36
C PHE A 97 -3.57 10.73 -16.42
N PRO A 98 -2.97 10.32 -15.28
CA PRO A 98 -1.86 9.39 -15.27
C PRO A 98 -2.13 8.10 -16.06
N ALA A 99 -1.13 7.66 -16.82
CA ALA A 99 -1.21 6.41 -17.54
C ALA A 99 -1.28 5.22 -16.56
N PRO A 100 -2.01 4.13 -16.92
CA PRO A 100 -2.02 2.94 -16.10
C PRO A 100 -0.64 2.26 -16.08
N LEU A 101 -0.20 1.80 -14.91
CA LEU A 101 1.00 0.98 -14.72
C LEU A 101 0.83 -0.43 -15.31
N ALA A 102 -0.40 -0.94 -15.34
CA ALA A 102 -0.71 -2.26 -15.87
C ALA A 102 -2.17 -2.36 -16.35
N GLY A 103 -2.44 -3.42 -17.12
CA GLY A 103 -3.77 -3.75 -17.61
C GLY A 103 -4.07 -3.29 -19.03
N SER A 104 -3.07 -2.88 -19.81
CA SER A 104 -3.27 -2.50 -21.23
C SER A 104 -3.90 -3.63 -22.07
N SER A 105 -3.70 -4.88 -21.67
CA SER A 105 -4.29 -6.07 -22.27
C SER A 105 -5.45 -6.69 -21.46
N SER A 106 -5.87 -6.06 -20.36
CA SER A 106 -6.91 -6.57 -19.45
C SER A 106 -8.05 -5.55 -19.28
N THR A 107 -9.17 -6.00 -18.71
CA THR A 107 -10.31 -5.11 -18.41
C THR A 107 -10.09 -4.22 -17.19
N THR A 108 -9.07 -4.52 -16.37
CA THR A 108 -8.80 -3.82 -15.12
C THR A 108 -7.47 -3.09 -15.19
N LEU A 109 -7.57 -1.77 -15.32
CA LEU A 109 -6.42 -0.87 -15.31
C LEU A 109 -5.95 -0.62 -13.87
N ILE A 110 -4.64 -0.70 -13.68
CA ILE A 110 -3.95 -0.43 -12.41
C ILE A 110 -3.15 0.85 -12.58
N TYR A 111 -3.26 1.77 -11.63
CA TYR A 111 -2.58 3.07 -11.61
C TYR A 111 -1.71 3.20 -10.35
N SER A 112 -0.78 4.15 -10.36
CA SER A 112 -0.11 4.62 -9.13
C SER A 112 -1.02 5.60 -8.40
N TRP A 113 -1.27 5.34 -7.12
CA TRP A 113 -2.01 6.26 -6.26
C TRP A 113 -1.25 7.57 -6.03
N VAL A 114 0.08 7.53 -5.94
CA VAL A 114 0.92 8.74 -5.86
C VAL A 114 0.76 9.61 -7.10
N GLU A 115 0.80 9.04 -8.31
CA GLU A 115 0.61 9.81 -9.55
C GLU A 115 -0.81 10.36 -9.65
N VAL A 116 -1.82 9.54 -9.34
CA VAL A 116 -3.23 9.95 -9.35
C VAL A 116 -3.50 11.05 -8.34
N THR A 117 -3.05 10.93 -7.09
CA THR A 117 -3.24 11.98 -6.07
C THR A 117 -2.48 13.26 -6.42
N SER A 118 -1.30 13.15 -7.03
CA SER A 118 -0.55 14.30 -7.52
C SER A 118 -1.34 15.05 -8.58
N TRP A 119 -1.87 14.32 -9.57
CA TRP A 119 -2.71 14.89 -10.62
C TRP A 119 -3.99 15.52 -10.05
N LEU A 120 -4.72 14.80 -9.20
CA LEU A 120 -5.95 15.31 -8.58
C LEU A 120 -5.71 16.58 -7.74
N SER A 121 -4.54 16.70 -7.11
CA SER A 121 -4.17 17.89 -6.34
C SER A 121 -3.89 19.08 -7.26
N VAL A 122 -3.12 18.89 -8.34
CA VAL A 122 -2.84 19.93 -9.35
C VAL A 122 -4.13 20.38 -10.06
N SER A 123 -5.05 19.45 -10.28
CA SER A 123 -6.36 19.73 -10.90
C SER A 123 -7.37 20.38 -9.94
N ASN A 124 -6.97 20.72 -8.69
CA ASN A 124 -7.83 21.26 -7.64
C ASN A 124 -9.09 20.41 -7.35
N ILE A 125 -9.00 19.09 -7.58
CA ILE A 125 -10.08 18.14 -7.29
C ILE A 125 -10.00 17.71 -5.82
N LEU A 126 -8.79 17.44 -5.32
CA LEU A 126 -8.59 17.22 -3.89
C LEU A 126 -8.49 18.58 -3.16
N LYS A 127 -9.18 18.67 -2.02
CA LYS A 127 -9.22 19.91 -1.21
C LYS A 127 -7.91 20.20 -0.47
N ASN A 128 -7.11 19.18 -0.21
CA ASN A 128 -5.82 19.30 0.46
C ASN A 128 -4.82 18.25 -0.07
N ASN A 129 -3.56 18.40 0.33
CA ASN A 129 -2.46 17.53 -0.09
C ASN A 129 -2.22 16.35 0.86
N ASP A 130 -3.12 16.07 1.80
CA ASP A 130 -2.88 15.05 2.83
C ASP A 130 -2.86 13.66 2.20
N ALA A 131 -3.78 13.37 1.28
CA ALA A 131 -3.79 12.12 0.53
C ALA A 131 -2.49 11.88 -0.26
N LEU A 132 -1.93 12.93 -0.88
CA LEU A 132 -0.66 12.86 -1.60
C LEU A 132 0.53 12.63 -0.66
N LYS A 133 0.56 13.33 0.48
CA LYS A 133 1.60 13.13 1.51
C LYS A 133 1.59 11.70 2.04
N MET A 134 0.41 11.21 2.44
CA MET A 134 0.22 9.84 2.91
C MET A 134 0.63 8.81 1.84
N ALA A 135 0.18 8.99 0.59
CA ALA A 135 0.53 8.09 -0.51
C ALA A 135 2.05 7.98 -0.71
N LYS A 136 2.77 9.11 -0.68
CA LYS A 136 4.24 9.13 -0.81
C LYS A 136 4.92 8.39 0.33
N ILE A 137 4.50 8.63 1.58
CA ILE A 137 5.06 7.97 2.77
C ILE A 137 4.86 6.46 2.70
N ILE A 138 3.62 6.02 2.45
CA ILE A 138 3.30 4.59 2.39
C ILE A 138 4.02 3.90 1.23
N LYS A 139 4.10 4.54 0.06
CA LYS A 139 4.88 4.04 -1.07
C LYS A 139 6.37 3.89 -0.71
N GLN A 140 6.96 4.88 -0.03
CA GLN A 140 8.37 4.81 0.40
C GLN A 140 8.63 3.61 1.31
N PHE A 141 7.75 3.35 2.29
CA PHE A 141 7.88 2.15 3.13
C PHE A 141 7.75 0.87 2.31
N ASN A 142 6.77 0.79 1.41
CA ASN A 142 6.58 -0.40 0.57
C ASN A 142 7.75 -0.63 -0.40
N ASP A 143 8.34 0.42 -0.97
CA ASP A 143 9.54 0.31 -1.79
C ASP A 143 10.71 -0.25 -0.95
N GLN A 144 10.88 0.20 0.29
CA GLN A 144 11.88 -0.34 1.21
C GLN A 144 11.62 -1.82 1.57
N LEU A 145 10.38 -2.19 1.88
CA LEU A 145 10.00 -3.57 2.18
C LEU A 145 10.23 -4.50 0.97
N ASN A 146 9.87 -4.06 -0.23
CA ASN A 146 10.10 -4.80 -1.46
C ASN A 146 11.59 -5.00 -1.74
N ASN A 147 12.42 -4.00 -1.49
CA ASN A 147 13.87 -4.13 -1.64
C ASN A 147 14.43 -5.21 -0.68
N ARG A 148 13.99 -5.24 0.58
CA ARG A 148 14.41 -6.28 1.56
C ARG A 148 14.12 -7.69 1.04
N ARG A 149 12.95 -7.91 0.44
CA ARG A 149 12.53 -9.21 -0.13
C ARG A 149 13.39 -9.63 -1.32
N VAL A 150 13.73 -8.70 -2.21
CA VAL A 150 14.63 -8.98 -3.34
C VAL A 150 16.00 -9.44 -2.83
N PHE A 151 16.54 -8.80 -1.79
CA PHE A 151 17.82 -9.21 -1.19
C PHE A 151 17.74 -10.60 -0.52
N LEU A 152 16.68 -10.91 0.23
CA LEU A 152 16.48 -12.22 0.84
C LEU A 152 16.35 -13.34 -0.21
N ASN A 153 15.63 -13.08 -1.31
CA ASN A 153 15.46 -14.04 -2.40
C ASN A 153 16.70 -14.17 -3.28
N SER A 154 17.51 -13.12 -3.44
CA SER A 154 18.79 -13.23 -4.19
C SER A 154 19.82 -14.13 -3.50
N ASN A 155 19.74 -14.29 -2.18
CA ASN A 155 20.60 -15.20 -1.42
C ASN A 155 20.08 -16.66 -1.43
N SER A 156 18.81 -16.90 -1.80
CA SER A 156 18.23 -18.24 -1.91
C SER A 156 18.08 -18.74 -3.36
N VAL A 157 18.17 -17.86 -4.36
CA VAL A 157 18.00 -18.20 -5.78
C VAL A 157 19.31 -18.05 -6.56
N LYS A 158 20.17 -19.07 -6.50
CA LYS A 158 20.95 -19.46 -7.70
C LYS A 158 19.97 -20.15 -8.67
N SER A 159 19.18 -19.38 -9.43
CA SER A 159 18.42 -19.96 -10.54
C SER A 159 18.12 -18.94 -11.64
N LYS A 160 18.36 -19.40 -12.86
CA LYS A 160 18.36 -18.74 -14.17
C LYS A 160 17.35 -17.61 -14.33
N ARG A 161 17.88 -16.44 -14.69
CA ARG A 161 17.15 -15.35 -15.34
C ARG A 161 16.62 -15.88 -16.68
N VAL A 162 15.30 -15.97 -16.84
CA VAL A 162 14.67 -16.03 -18.16
C VAL A 162 14.19 -14.62 -18.44
N GLU A 163 14.91 -13.91 -19.29
CA GLU A 163 14.41 -12.68 -19.89
C GLU A 163 13.30 -13.06 -20.86
N ARG A 164 12.10 -12.53 -20.64
CA ARG A 164 11.08 -12.47 -21.67
C ARG A 164 10.80 -11.00 -21.97
N ILE A 165 10.91 -10.69 -23.25
CA ILE A 165 10.61 -9.42 -23.93
C ILE A 165 9.10 -9.16 -23.85
#